data_AF-A0A520HG16-F1
#
_entry.id   AF-A0A520HG16-F1
#
_cell.length_a   1.000
_cell.length_b   1.000
_cell.length_c   1.000
_cell.angle_alpha   90.00
_cell.angle_beta   90.00
_cell.angle_gamma   90.00
#
_symmetry.space_group_name_H-M   'P 1'
#
loop_
_entity.id
_entity.type
_entity.pdbx_description
1 polymer ?
#
loop_
_entity_poly.entity_id
_entity_poly.type
_entity_poly.pdbx_seq_one_letter_code
_entity_poly.pdbx_strand_id
1 'polypeptide(L)'
;MRADLADVRLAELVFAPHYAEAVERRLAADATLRGEREPASETIGTLFAGERFELLDLIGDDAWGIAPERTLVGWLPADSLA
;
A
#
# COMPACT_ATOMS: atom_id res chain seq x y z
N MET A 1 3.25 -7.31 -6.70
CA MET A 1 2.03 -7.85 -6.09
C MET A 1 2.38 -8.52 -4.77
N ARG A 2 1.60 -8.31 -3.71
CA ARG A 2 1.63 -9.09 -2.45
C ARG A 2 0.35 -9.91 -2.32
N ALA A 3 0.29 -11.03 -3.05
CA ALA A 3 -0.89 -11.88 -3.10
C ALA A 3 -1.11 -12.70 -1.82
N ASP A 4 -0.12 -12.75 -0.92
CA ASP A 4 -0.12 -13.53 0.32
C ASP A 4 -0.71 -12.77 1.53
N LEU A 5 -0.96 -11.47 1.39
CA LEU A 5 -1.36 -10.58 2.48
C LEU A 5 -2.69 -9.89 2.16
N ALA A 6 -3.63 -9.96 3.09
CA ALA A 6 -4.89 -9.24 3.03
C ALA A 6 -5.14 -8.41 4.30
N ASP A 7 -6.02 -7.42 4.19
CA ASP A 7 -6.51 -6.70 5.37
C ASP A 7 -7.43 -7.60 6.21
N VAL A 8 -7.34 -7.52 7.54
CA VAL A 8 -8.20 -8.26 8.48
C VAL A 8 -9.70 -8.01 8.26
N ARG A 9 -10.09 -6.85 7.71
CA ARG A 9 -11.48 -6.53 7.28
C ARG A 9 -12.03 -7.54 6.27
N LEU A 10 -11.16 -8.28 5.58
CA LEU A 10 -11.54 -9.28 4.58
C LEU A 10 -11.46 -10.73 5.09
N ALA A 11 -11.13 -10.97 6.36
CA ALA A 11 -10.88 -12.31 6.90
C ALA A 11 -12.07 -13.28 6.77
N GLU A 12 -13.30 -12.77 6.75
CA GLU A 12 -14.51 -13.58 6.56
C GLU A 12 -14.94 -13.69 5.09
N LEU A 13 -14.31 -12.95 4.18
CA LEU A 13 -14.75 -12.80 2.78
C LEU A 13 -13.81 -13.48 1.78
N VAL A 14 -12.50 -13.47 2.05
CA VAL A 14 -11.46 -14.03 1.17
C VAL A 14 -10.52 -14.88 1.99
N PHE A 15 -9.84 -15.84 1.36
CA PHE A 15 -8.76 -16.60 1.98
C PHE A 15 -7.41 -15.99 1.61
N ALA A 16 -6.59 -15.66 2.62
CA ALA A 16 -5.20 -15.24 2.46
C ALA A 16 -4.30 -16.01 3.45
N PRO A 17 -3.05 -16.34 3.08
CA PRO A 17 -2.08 -16.91 4.01
C PRO A 17 -1.86 -16.04 5.25
N HIS A 18 -1.88 -14.71 5.11
CA HIS A 18 -1.68 -13.76 6.19
C HIS A 18 -2.72 -12.64 6.15
N TYR A 19 -3.18 -12.22 7.33
CA TYR A 19 -3.99 -11.02 7.51
C TYR A 19 -3.25 -10.03 8.39
N ALA A 20 -3.33 -8.75 8.03
CA ALA A 20 -2.83 -7.65 8.84
C ALA A 20 -3.93 -6.60 9.05
N GLU A 21 -3.89 -5.94 10.21
CA GLU A 21 -4.69 -4.74 10.44
C GLU A 21 -4.02 -3.56 9.73
N ALA A 22 -4.76 -2.86 8.88
CA ALA A 22 -4.26 -1.67 8.23
C ALA A 22 -4.02 -0.53 9.23
N VAL A 23 -2.85 0.10 9.12
CA VAL A 23 -2.51 1.32 9.85
C VAL A 23 -2.73 2.52 8.95
N GLU A 24 -3.66 3.41 9.31
CA GLU A 24 -3.87 4.64 8.55
C GLU A 24 -2.64 5.56 8.63
N ARG A 25 -2.15 5.96 7.46
CA ARG A 25 -1.08 6.96 7.26
C ARG A 25 -1.57 8.00 6.26
N ARG A 26 -0.77 9.05 6.08
CA ARG A 26 -0.97 10.05 5.04
C ARG A 26 0.29 10.24 4.23
N LEU A 27 0.14 10.66 2.98
CA LEU A 27 1.27 11.05 2.15
C LEU A 27 1.89 12.36 2.68
N ALA A 28 3.18 12.35 2.97
CA ALA A 28 3.97 13.53 3.31
C ALA A 28 4.34 14.35 2.06
N ALA A 29 4.43 13.69 0.90
CA ALA A 29 4.68 14.27 -0.41
C ALA A 29 3.99 13.44 -1.50
N ASP A 30 3.93 13.97 -2.72
CA ASP A 30 3.42 13.22 -3.87
C ASP A 30 4.27 11.96 -4.11
N ALA A 31 3.61 10.85 -4.41
CA ALA A 31 4.28 9.56 -4.57
C ALA A 31 3.69 8.73 -5.71
N THR A 32 4.55 7.95 -6.35
CA THR A 32 4.14 6.98 -7.36
C THR A 32 3.78 5.66 -6.70
N LEU A 33 2.59 5.14 -7.03
CA LEU A 33 2.15 3.81 -6.62
C LEU A 33 2.56 2.79 -7.68
N ARG A 34 3.26 1.73 -7.26
CA ARG A 34 3.84 0.69 -8.11
C ARG A 34 3.17 -0.67 -7.89
N GLY A 35 3.07 -1.47 -8.96
CA GLY A 35 2.51 -2.82 -8.88
C GLY A 35 3.40 -3.83 -8.15
N GLU A 36 4.73 -3.74 -8.34
CA GLU A 36 5.76 -4.57 -7.71
C GLU A 36 6.67 -3.73 -6.80
N ARG A 37 7.38 -4.41 -5.89
CA ARG A 37 8.33 -3.77 -4.96
C ARG A 37 9.53 -3.16 -5.67
N GLU A 38 9.86 -3.65 -6.87
CA GLU A 38 10.97 -3.16 -7.69
C GLU A 38 10.77 -1.67 -8.06
N PRO A 39 11.73 -0.77 -7.81
CA PRO A 39 11.64 0.65 -8.21
C PRO A 39 11.28 0.91 -9.67
N ALA A 40 11.75 0.05 -10.59
CA ALA A 40 11.44 0.16 -12.02
C ALA A 40 10.11 -0.50 -12.44
N SER A 41 9.29 -0.95 -11.48
CA SER A 41 7.99 -1.56 -11.75
C SER A 41 7.02 -0.59 -12.41
N GLU A 42 5.99 -1.15 -13.06
CA GLU A 42 4.87 -0.40 -13.62
C GLU A 42 4.27 0.56 -12.58
N THR A 43 4.11 1.80 -13.01
CA THR A 43 3.34 2.80 -12.29
C THR A 43 1.85 2.55 -12.52
N ILE A 44 1.14 2.25 -11.45
CA ILE A 44 -0.31 1.98 -11.48
C ILE A 44 -1.14 3.17 -10.98
N GLY A 45 -0.49 4.18 -10.39
CA GLY A 45 -1.15 5.40 -9.95
C GLY A 45 -0.19 6.45 -9.40
N THR A 46 -0.74 7.63 -9.15
CA THR A 46 -0.07 8.74 -8.46
C THR A 46 -0.94 9.15 -7.28
N LEU A 47 -0.31 9.27 -6.11
CA LEU A 47 -0.91 9.73 -4.88
C LEU A 47 -0.37 11.12 -4.55
N PHE A 48 -1.22 11.97 -3.98
CA PHE A 48 -0.86 13.34 -3.65
C PHE A 48 -0.66 13.54 -2.16
N ALA A 49 0.18 14.51 -1.80
CA ALA A 49 0.41 14.89 -0.40
C ALA A 49 -0.92 15.10 0.35
N GLY A 50 -1.03 14.51 1.54
CA GLY A 50 -2.22 14.56 2.39
C GLY A 50 -3.28 13.48 2.10
N GLU A 51 -3.23 12.79 0.96
CA GLU A 51 -4.09 11.62 0.68
C GLU A 51 -3.84 10.51 1.72
N ARG A 52 -4.87 9.68 1.96
CA ARG A 52 -4.74 8.56 2.90
C ARG A 52 -3.99 7.40 2.24
N PHE A 53 -3.24 6.67 3.05
CA PHE A 53 -2.67 5.40 2.70
C PHE A 53 -2.81 4.44 3.87
N GLU A 54 -3.44 3.30 3.64
CA GLU A 54 -3.67 2.27 4.65
C GLU A 54 -2.52 1.26 4.55
N LEU A 55 -1.54 1.40 5.44
CA LEU A 55 -0.32 0.60 5.45
C LEU A 55 -0.59 -0.81 5.95
N LEU A 56 -0.17 -1.82 5.18
CA LEU A 56 -0.29 -3.24 5.54
C LEU A 56 1.06 -3.91 5.81
N ASP A 57 2.13 -3.48 5.13
CA ASP A 57 3.47 -4.03 5.35
C ASP A 57 4.57 -3.03 5.04
N LEU A 58 5.71 -3.18 5.72
CA LEU A 58 6.94 -2.43 5.52
C LEU A 58 8.10 -3.40 5.32
N ILE A 59 8.73 -3.34 4.14
CA ILE A 59 9.90 -4.16 3.83
C ILE A 59 11.04 -3.25 3.43
N GLY A 60 12.01 -3.06 4.33
CA GLY A 60 13.08 -2.08 4.14
C GLY A 60 12.48 -0.69 3.98
N ASP A 61 12.83 -0.01 2.89
CA ASP A 61 12.38 1.35 2.57
C ASP A 61 11.10 1.38 1.72
N ASP A 62 10.42 0.24 1.55
CA ASP A 62 9.19 0.13 0.75
C ASP A 62 7.98 -0.20 1.62
N ALA A 63 6.89 0.52 1.41
CA ALA A 63 5.60 0.29 2.02
C ALA A 63 4.62 -0.35 1.02
N TRP A 64 3.87 -1.35 1.47
CA TRP A 64 2.74 -1.93 0.76
C TRP A 64 1.45 -1.63 1.49
N GLY A 65 0.41 -1.24 0.74
CA GLY A 65 -0.86 -0.86 1.35
C GLY A 65 -1.95 -0.53 0.35
N ILE A 66 -3.04 0.02 0.87
CA ILE A 66 -4.23 0.39 0.12
C ILE A 66 -4.26 1.92 -0.05
N ALA A 67 -4.53 2.37 -1.26
CA ALA A 67 -4.82 3.76 -1.60
C ALA A 67 -6.33 3.90 -1.80
N PRO A 68 -7.11 4.20 -0.75
CA PRO A 68 -8.57 4.09 -0.79
C PRO A 68 -9.21 5.10 -1.77
N GLU A 69 -8.67 6.31 -1.91
CA GLU A 69 -9.16 7.31 -2.87
C GLU A 69 -8.97 6.89 -4.33
N ARG A 70 -8.07 5.95 -4.59
CA ARG A 70 -7.79 5.41 -5.93
C ARG A 70 -8.39 4.02 -6.15
N THR A 71 -8.90 3.38 -5.10
CA THR A 71 -9.31 1.97 -5.13
C THR A 71 -8.19 1.04 -5.62
N LEU A 72 -6.94 1.35 -5.25
CA LEU A 72 -5.76 0.59 -5.64
C LEU A 72 -5.03 0.03 -4.41
N VAL A 73 -4.24 -1.02 -4.63
CA VAL A 73 -3.19 -1.48 -3.72
C VAL A 73 -1.86 -1.40 -4.42
N GLY A 74 -0.78 -1.12 -3.70
CA GLY A 74 0.51 -0.96 -4.34
C GLY A 74 1.66 -0.68 -3.39
N TRP A 75 2.85 -0.60 -3.98
CA TRP A 75 4.10 -0.24 -3.33
C TRP A 75 4.40 1.25 -3.51
N LEU A 76 4.92 1.87 -2.47
CA LEU A 76 5.51 3.22 -2.51
C LEU A 76 6.73 3.30 -1.57
N PRO A 77 7.63 4.27 -1.75
CA PRO A 77 8.70 4.53 -0.78
C PRO A 77 8.11 4.87 0.60
N ALA A 78 8.59 4.20 1.65
CA ALA A 78 8.07 4.37 3.01
C ALA A 78 8.29 5.79 3.55
N ASP A 79 9.33 6.48 3.08
CA ASP A 79 9.64 7.87 3.43
C ASP A 79 8.66 8.89 2.83
N SER A 80 7.80 8.46 1.90
CA SER A 80 6.70 9.30 1.41
C SER A 80 5.50 9.35 2.35
N LEU A 81 5.49 8.58 3.45
CA LEU A 81 4.42 8.57 4.45
C LEU A 81 4.79 9.43 5.67
N ALA A 82 3.82 10.22 6.16
CA ALA A 82 3.88 10.99 7.41
C ALA A 82 3.53 10.12 8.62
#